data_AF-A0A2T4DPL1-F1
#
_entry.id   AF-A0A2T4DPL1-F1
#
_cell.length_a   1.000
_cell.length_b   1.000
_cell.length_c   1.000
_cell.angle_alpha   90.00
_cell.angle_beta   90.00
_cell.angle_gamma   90.00
#
_symmetry.space_group_name_H-M   'P 1'
#
loop_
_entity.id
_entity.type
_entity.pdbx_description
1 polymer ?
#
loop_
_entity_poly.entity_id
_entity_poly.type
_entity_poly.pdbx_seq_one_letter_code
_entity_poly.pdbx_strand_id
1 'polypeptide(L)'
;MNSIKIIGLLSLVLSYLILGLNFIFDNAILFYIAWFFGIVSVISNVLWADKLNLNRWLIIVFTMCGILWVFPVLLITYFGIPCMLLFLILGIYIHTKKLQKKEL
;
A
#
# COMPACT_ATOMS: atom_id res chain seq x y z
N MET A 1 9.34 -17.73 3.89
CA MET A 1 9.53 -16.26 3.86
C MET A 1 8.86 -15.51 2.70
N ASN A 2 8.10 -16.19 1.81
CA ASN A 2 7.16 -15.53 0.89
C ASN A 2 5.97 -14.87 1.61
N SER A 3 5.75 -15.18 2.88
CA SER A 3 4.58 -14.76 3.64
C SER A 3 4.45 -13.23 3.73
N ILE A 4 5.54 -12.48 3.97
CA ILE A 4 5.48 -11.00 4.02
C ILE A 4 5.13 -10.41 2.65
N LYS A 5 5.68 -10.97 1.57
CA LYS A 5 5.34 -10.57 0.21
C LYS A 5 3.86 -10.80 -0.07
N ILE A 6 3.36 -12.01 0.26
CA ILE A 6 1.97 -12.40 0.03
C ILE A 6 1.03 -11.54 0.87
N ILE A 7 1.33 -11.35 2.16
CA ILE A 7 0.56 -10.49 3.07
C ILE A 7 0.53 -9.06 2.53
N GLY A 8 1.69 -8.50 2.12
CA GLY A 8 1.76 -7.14 1.58
C GLY A 8 1.02 -6.95 0.27
N LEU A 9 1.05 -7.93 -0.62
CA LEU A 9 0.29 -7.89 -1.87
C LEU A 9 -1.22 -8.04 -1.62
N LEU A 10 -1.63 -9.03 -0.83
CA LEU A 10 -3.04 -9.28 -0.52
C LEU A 10 -3.66 -8.11 0.22
N SER A 11 -2.98 -7.58 1.24
CA SER A 11 -3.47 -6.42 1.99
C SER A 11 -3.53 -5.16 1.12
N LEU A 12 -2.58 -4.95 0.21
CA LEU A 12 -2.65 -3.88 -0.79
C LEU A 12 -3.91 -4.05 -1.65
N VAL A 13 -4.08 -5.19 -2.31
CA VAL A 13 -5.23 -5.44 -3.20
C VAL A 13 -6.56 -5.32 -2.47
N LEU A 14 -6.68 -5.92 -1.29
CA LEU A 14 -7.90 -5.85 -0.47
C LEU A 14 -8.19 -4.42 -0.01
N SER A 15 -7.18 -3.66 0.44
CA SER A 15 -7.39 -2.28 0.88
C SER A 15 -7.98 -1.41 -0.24
N TYR A 16 -7.47 -1.52 -1.47
CA TYR A 16 -7.98 -0.75 -2.62
C TYR A 16 -9.33 -1.25 -3.13
N LEU A 17 -9.56 -2.56 -3.20
CA LEU A 17 -10.85 -3.12 -3.60
C LEU A 17 -11.96 -2.70 -2.64
N ILE A 18 -11.72 -2.83 -1.34
CA ILE A 18 -12.71 -2.49 -0.31
C ILE A 18 -12.92 -0.97 -0.25
N LEU A 19 -11.86 -0.17 -0.45
CA LEU A 19 -11.99 1.28 -0.58
C LEU A 19 -12.85 1.66 -1.80
N GLY A 20 -12.68 0.99 -2.93
CA GLY A 20 -13.51 1.18 -4.12
C GLY A 20 -14.97 0.80 -3.88
N LEU A 21 -15.23 -0.30 -3.17
CA LEU A 21 -16.58 -0.68 -2.74
C LEU A 21 -17.17 0.35 -1.76
N ASN A 22 -16.38 0.86 -0.82
CA ASN A 22 -16.81 1.92 0.09
C ASN A 22 -17.25 3.17 -0.67
N PHE A 23 -16.58 3.52 -1.77
CA PHE A 23 -16.95 4.67 -2.60
C PHE A 23 -18.30 4.46 -3.31
N ILE A 24 -18.69 3.22 -3.61
CA ILE A 24 -19.96 2.89 -4.27
C ILE A 24 -21.12 2.81 -3.27
N PHE A 25 -20.87 2.20 -2.10
CA PHE A 25 -21.90 1.88 -1.11
C PHE A 25 -21.99 2.87 0.05
N ASP A 26 -21.03 3.78 0.19
CA ASP A 26 -20.93 4.78 1.28
C ASP A 26 -21.14 4.16 2.68
N ASN A 27 -20.33 3.14 3.01
CA ASN A 27 -20.52 2.33 4.21
C ASN A 27 -19.32 2.41 5.15
N ALA A 28 -19.50 3.06 6.31
CA ALA A 28 -18.46 3.23 7.31
C ALA A 28 -17.73 1.93 7.72
N ILE A 29 -18.42 0.78 7.75
CA ILE A 29 -17.79 -0.52 8.06
C ILE A 29 -16.77 -0.89 6.98
N LEU A 30 -17.11 -0.71 5.70
CA LEU A 30 -16.19 -0.96 4.59
C LEU A 30 -14.97 -0.03 4.69
N PHE A 31 -15.18 1.23 5.07
CA PHE A 31 -14.08 2.16 5.31
C PHE A 31 -13.12 1.65 6.39
N TYR A 32 -13.62 1.23 7.57
CA TYR A 32 -12.76 0.71 8.64
C TYR A 32 -12.02 -0.58 8.24
N ILE A 33 -12.66 -1.45 7.45
CA ILE A 33 -12.02 -2.66 6.93
C ILE A 33 -10.91 -2.28 5.94
N ALA A 34 -11.18 -1.40 4.97
CA ALA A 34 -10.19 -0.91 4.02
C ALA A 34 -9.01 -0.24 4.74
N TRP A 35 -9.30 0.57 5.76
CA TRP A 35 -8.32 1.24 6.60
C TRP A 35 -7.41 0.24 7.34
N PHE A 36 -7.98 -0.77 7.98
CA PHE A 36 -7.21 -1.83 8.65
C PHE A 36 -6.27 -2.54 7.68
N PHE A 37 -6.79 -2.97 6.51
CA PHE A 37 -5.94 -3.59 5.48
C PHE A 37 -4.89 -2.63 4.93
N GLY A 38 -5.20 -1.34 4.82
CA GLY A 38 -4.26 -0.29 4.43
C GLY A 38 -3.07 -0.19 5.36
N ILE A 39 -3.30 -0.13 6.69
CA ILE A 39 -2.22 -0.10 7.68
C ILE A 39 -1.34 -1.35 7.56
N VAL A 40 -1.96 -2.54 7.48
CA VAL A 40 -1.24 -3.80 7.30
C VAL A 40 -0.41 -3.77 6.02
N SER A 41 -0.95 -3.21 4.94
CA SER A 41 -0.28 -3.05 3.65
C SER A 41 0.95 -2.16 3.75
N VAL A 42 0.87 -1.01 4.43
CA VAL A 42 2.02 -0.11 4.61
C VAL A 42 3.15 -0.83 5.34
N ILE A 43 2.86 -1.43 6.48
CA ILE A 43 3.87 -2.07 7.32
C ILE A 43 4.55 -3.22 6.54
N SER A 44 3.75 -4.12 5.97
CA SER A 44 4.26 -5.29 5.27
C SER A 44 5.02 -4.94 3.98
N ASN A 45 4.57 -3.94 3.20
CA ASN A 45 5.25 -3.52 1.99
C ASN A 45 6.53 -2.72 2.27
N VAL A 46 6.58 -1.91 3.33
CA VAL A 46 7.83 -1.24 3.75
C VAL A 46 8.87 -2.27 4.18
N LEU A 47 8.49 -3.24 5.02
CA LEU A 47 9.39 -4.34 5.42
C LEU A 47 9.86 -5.17 4.22
N TRP A 48 9.00 -5.32 3.22
CA TRP A 48 9.35 -6.03 1.99
C TRP A 48 10.30 -5.21 1.09
N ALA A 49 10.08 -3.90 0.97
CA ALA A 49 10.91 -2.98 0.22
C ALA A 49 12.34 -2.89 0.80
N ASP A 50 12.44 -2.84 2.12
CA ASP A 50 13.71 -2.86 2.86
C ASP A 50 14.51 -4.15 2.58
N LYS A 51 13.83 -5.31 2.65
CA LYS A 51 14.44 -6.61 2.31
C LYS A 51 14.92 -6.72 0.86
N LEU A 52 14.30 -5.99 -0.06
CA LEU A 52 14.72 -5.96 -1.46
C LEU A 52 15.91 -5.03 -1.71
N ASN A 53 16.42 -4.34 -0.68
CA ASN A 53 17.47 -3.32 -0.78
C ASN A 53 17.14 -2.30 -1.88
N LEU A 54 15.88 -1.84 -1.91
CA LEU A 54 15.46 -0.78 -2.83
C LEU A 54 16.15 0.54 -2.49
N ASN A 55 16.19 1.45 -3.47
CA ASN A 55 16.72 2.79 -3.25
C ASN A 55 16.00 3.42 -2.06
N ARG A 56 16.77 3.92 -1.08
CA ARG A 56 16.28 4.49 0.17
C ARG A 56 15.28 5.63 -0.08
N TRP A 57 15.47 6.41 -1.15
CA TRP A 57 14.52 7.43 -1.57
C TRP A 57 13.13 6.88 -1.91
N LEU A 58 13.07 5.74 -2.62
CA LEU A 58 11.79 5.10 -2.94
C LEU A 58 11.08 4.58 -1.68
N ILE A 59 11.85 4.04 -0.72
CA ILE A 59 11.29 3.57 0.55
C ILE A 59 10.73 4.75 1.36
N ILE A 60 11.44 5.87 1.40
CA ILE A 60 10.98 7.10 2.10
C ILE A 60 9.70 7.63 1.47
N VAL A 61 9.66 7.78 0.13
CA VAL A 61 8.46 8.25 -0.57
C VAL A 61 7.29 7.28 -0.36
N PHE A 62 7.53 5.97 -0.46
CA PHE A 62 6.51 4.96 -0.22
C PHE A 62 5.95 5.01 1.20
N THR A 63 6.82 5.19 2.19
CA THR A 63 6.43 5.30 3.61
C THR A 63 5.64 6.58 3.86
N MET A 64 6.10 7.71 3.33
CA MET A 64 5.41 9.01 3.43
C MET A 64 3.99 8.94 2.86
N CYS A 65 3.82 8.35 1.67
CA CYS A 65 2.48 8.14 1.10
C CYS A 65 1.66 7.13 1.91
N GLY A 66 2.31 6.11 2.49
CA GLY A 66 1.67 5.12 3.35
C GLY A 66 1.11 5.69 4.66
N ILE A 67 1.69 6.77 5.20
CA ILE A 67 1.19 7.43 6.43
C ILE A 67 -0.26 7.89 6.29
N LEU A 68 -0.74 8.14 5.06
CA LEU A 68 -2.15 8.45 4.81
C LEU A 68 -3.11 7.33 5.24
N TRP A 69 -2.67 6.07 5.17
CA TRP A 69 -3.46 4.95 5.67
C TRP A 69 -3.48 4.92 7.19
N VAL A 70 -2.52 5.53 7.89
CA VAL A 70 -2.53 5.63 9.36
C VAL A 70 -3.44 6.76 9.83
N PHE A 71 -3.46 7.87 9.09
CA PHE A 71 -4.26 9.06 9.39
C PHE A 71 -5.33 9.30 8.32
N PRO A 72 -6.52 8.67 8.45
CA PRO A 72 -7.56 8.72 7.43
C PRO A 72 -8.06 10.15 7.14
N VAL A 73 -7.95 11.08 8.09
CA VAL A 73 -8.29 12.50 7.89
C VAL A 73 -7.49 13.11 6.73
N LEU A 74 -6.25 12.65 6.52
CA LEU A 74 -5.40 13.13 5.43
C LEU A 74 -5.87 12.68 4.05
N LEU A 75 -6.73 11.65 3.95
CA LEU A 75 -7.26 11.16 2.68
C LEU A 75 -8.18 12.17 1.98
N ILE A 76 -8.82 13.05 2.75
CA ILE A 76 -9.75 14.07 2.24
C ILE A 76 -9.00 15.34 1.80
N THR A 77 -7.69 15.42 2.04
CA THR A 77 -6.87 16.57 1.63
C THR A 77 -6.52 16.52 0.15
N TYR A 78 -6.09 17.67 -0.42
CA TYR A 78 -5.60 17.76 -1.80
C TYR A 78 -4.46 16.76 -2.10
N PHE A 79 -3.67 16.39 -1.09
CA PHE A 79 -2.57 15.43 -1.21
C PHE A 79 -3.00 13.97 -1.01
N GLY A 80 -4.22 13.70 -0.54
CA GLY A 80 -4.69 12.36 -0.23
C GLY A 80 -4.73 11.44 -1.44
N ILE A 81 -5.51 11.82 -2.46
CA ILE A 81 -5.69 11.03 -3.69
C ILE A 81 -4.36 10.84 -4.46
N PRO A 82 -3.54 11.89 -4.70
CA PRO A 82 -2.25 11.71 -5.38
C PRO A 82 -1.32 10.73 -4.67
N CYS A 83 -1.21 10.82 -3.34
CA CYS A 83 -0.35 9.93 -2.56
C CYS A 83 -0.90 8.51 -2.46
N MET A 84 -2.23 8.32 -2.43
CA MET A 84 -2.85 6.98 -2.58
C MET A 84 -2.43 6.35 -3.92
N LEU A 85 -2.60 7.05 -5.04
CA LEU A 85 -2.18 6.54 -6.35
C LEU A 85 -0.68 6.22 -6.39
N LEU A 86 0.16 7.10 -5.83
CA LEU A 86 1.60 6.90 -5.79
C LEU A 86 1.99 5.69 -4.93
N PHE A 87 1.31 5.49 -3.79
CA PHE A 87 1.46 4.31 -2.95
C PHE A 87 1.08 3.03 -3.71
N LEU A 88 -0.02 3.03 -4.46
CA LEU A 88 -0.43 1.89 -5.29
C LEU A 88 0.62 1.54 -6.34
N ILE A 89 1.08 2.54 -7.11
CA ILE A 89 2.06 2.36 -8.19
C ILE A 89 3.38 1.82 -7.63
N LEU A 90 3.89 2.41 -6.55
CA LEU A 90 5.11 1.94 -5.90
C LEU A 90 4.93 0.55 -5.29
N GLY A 91 3.78 0.25 -4.70
CA GLY A 91 3.45 -1.09 -4.19
C GLY A 91 3.55 -2.14 -5.30
N ILE A 92 2.93 -1.88 -6.46
CA ILE A 92 3.02 -2.75 -7.64
C ILE A 92 4.49 -2.90 -8.08
N TYR A 93 5.23 -1.80 -8.19
CA TYR A 93 6.64 -1.80 -8.58
C TYR A 93 7.53 -2.65 -7.66
N ILE A 94 7.35 -2.56 -6.35
CA ILE A 94 8.10 -3.34 -5.36
C ILE A 94 7.87 -4.85 -5.59
N HIS A 95 6.64 -5.25 -5.92
CA HIS A 95 6.30 -6.65 -6.16
C HIS A 95 6.75 -7.17 -7.52
N THR A 96 6.80 -6.33 -8.55
CA THR A 96 7.26 -6.71 -9.91
C THR A 96 8.79 -6.80 -10.01
N LYS A 97 9.55 -5.97 -9.29
CA LYS A 97 11.03 -5.96 -9.38
C LYS A 97 11.68 -7.31 -9.04
N LYS A 98 11.07 -8.13 -8.16
CA LYS A 98 11.60 -9.46 -7.83
C LYS A 98 11.39 -10.49 -8.97
N LEU A 99 10.42 -10.31 -9.86
CA LEU A 99 10.28 -11.17 -11.04
C LEU A 99 11.53 -11.09 -11.91
N GLN A 100 12.03 -9.86 -12.15
CA GLN A 100 13.22 -9.63 -12.96
C GLN A 100 14.51 -10.19 -12.34
N LYS A 101 14.65 -10.19 -11.01
CA LYS A 101 15.86 -10.71 -10.33
C LYS A 101 15.95 -12.23 -10.27
N LYS A 102 14.90 -12.95 -10.69
CA LYS A 102 14.87 -14.42 -10.74
C LYS A 102 15.16 -14.96 -12.15
N GLU A 103 15.21 -14.08 -13.15
CA GLU A 103 15.41 -14.40 -14.56
C GLU A 103 16.81 -13.99 -15.07
N LEU A 104 17.69 -13.50 -14.18
CA LEU A 104 19.11 -13.24 -14.39
C LEU A 104 19.92 -14.16 -13.48
#